data_AF-A0A8S3WCD6-F1
#
_entry.id   AF-A0A8S3WCD6-F1
#
_cell.length_a   1.000
_cell.length_b   1.000
_cell.length_c   1.000
_cell.angle_alpha   90.00
_cell.angle_beta   90.00
_cell.angle_gamma   90.00
#
_symmetry.space_group_name_H-M   'P 1'
#
loop_
_entity.id
_entity.type
_entity.pdbx_description
1 polymer ?
#
loop_
_entity_poly.entity_id
_entity_poly.type
_entity_poly.pdbx_seq_one_letter_code
_entity_poly.pdbx_strand_id
1 'polypeptide(L)'
;MDLPVVVDSDDDEIVSHELEQMRSILEEAILETRSTPLENLPRLPRIPLSKRNRAVVRALNPMLVTYLEASRDLCETDSILFGAAVAVCRIIGAKLPMAGRATTQSSAIPAWRKRIEDRIAKARALIGRLTSFRSGNNRSRIVRTVRMAFAGTNISLSQPDITQKLTERIDDLKQKIAAWGKRIRRFTERSRRFNQNRLFQSDQKRLYKSLERPKVCGAGQGPDQADIIAFWRGLWSEPVNHSEGPWVEVVASQGASVTPMNPITITPEDVAEAVRRAPNWKSPGLDGLHHYWLKGFIVCHAVLARQFQEALDQKSLPSLFTTGITHLVPKDQDTTDPSKYRPITYLEEYAKIAGTQEKYNWIETTIKVQLQHINKIKPDPRNVLSTSTIKLLEQRNQLINTKDINDRRKHIAKISKDINESIRKDSKRRRMEIIEKHVIKTGGVKKANKELTNSKDWIAKIKNLSGEYSHHRKNILQIATSYYRKIYEHNIAQDEDDLEETSNVPNILMSETKAQGYTRFGIKT
;
A
#
# COMPACT_ATOMS: atom_id res chain seq x y z
N MET A 1 -37.57 -6.40 59.36
CA MET A 1 -38.41 -6.06 58.20
C MET A 1 -37.48 -6.10 57.01
N ASP A 2 -37.29 -7.28 56.43
CA ASP A 2 -36.55 -7.47 55.19
C ASP A 2 -37.57 -7.59 54.06
N LEU A 3 -37.56 -6.60 53.16
CA LEU A 3 -38.35 -6.63 51.93
C LEU A 3 -37.64 -7.54 50.92
N PRO A 4 -38.36 -8.46 50.25
CA PRO A 4 -37.77 -9.29 49.22
C PRO A 4 -37.55 -8.47 47.95
N VAL A 5 -36.33 -8.54 47.42
CA VAL A 5 -35.99 -8.06 46.08
C VAL A 5 -36.73 -8.94 45.08
N VAL A 6 -37.80 -8.40 44.50
CA VAL A 6 -38.46 -8.98 43.32
C VAL A 6 -37.50 -8.77 42.16
N VAL A 7 -36.85 -9.85 41.72
CA VAL A 7 -36.14 -9.90 40.45
C VAL A 7 -37.19 -10.25 39.40
N ASP A 8 -37.46 -9.31 38.48
CA ASP A 8 -38.48 -9.43 37.44
C ASP A 8 -38.24 -10.68 36.57
N SER A 9 -39.18 -11.62 36.59
CA SER A 9 -39.20 -12.83 35.75
C SER A 9 -39.37 -12.53 34.25
N ASP A 10 -39.95 -11.37 33.95
CA ASP A 10 -40.33 -10.98 32.58
C ASP A 10 -39.10 -10.59 31.74
N ASP A 11 -38.05 -10.05 32.36
CA ASP A 11 -36.81 -9.67 31.67
C ASP A 11 -36.00 -10.91 31.21
N ASP A 12 -36.00 -11.99 32.00
CA ASP A 12 -35.31 -13.25 31.63
C ASP A 12 -36.04 -13.98 30.50
N GLU A 13 -37.38 -13.93 30.46
CA GLU A 13 -38.19 -14.56 29.41
C GLU A 13 -38.04 -13.82 28.07
N ILE A 14 -37.96 -12.48 28.08
CA ILE A 14 -37.69 -11.65 26.90
C ILE A 14 -36.30 -11.93 26.34
N VAL A 15 -35.26 -11.99 27.19
CA VAL A 15 -33.88 -12.29 26.76
C VAL A 15 -33.78 -13.70 26.17
N SER A 16 -34.47 -14.68 26.76
CA SER A 16 -34.52 -16.05 26.25
C SER A 16 -35.18 -16.12 24.86
N HIS A 17 -36.31 -15.41 24.66
CA HIS A 17 -37.00 -15.38 23.37
C HIS A 17 -36.14 -14.71 22.28
N GLU A 18 -35.45 -13.61 22.60
CA GLU A 18 -34.54 -12.94 21.66
C GLU A 18 -33.37 -13.85 21.23
N LEU A 19 -32.79 -14.61 22.18
CA LEU A 19 -31.71 -15.56 21.88
C LEU A 19 -32.17 -16.72 21.00
N GLU A 20 -33.38 -17.26 21.24
CA GLU A 20 -33.94 -18.32 20.42
C GLU A 20 -34.24 -17.83 19.00
N GLN A 21 -34.77 -16.62 18.85
CA GLN A 21 -34.96 -15.99 17.54
C GLN A 21 -33.62 -15.83 16.79
N MET A 22 -32.56 -15.40 17.48
CA MET A 22 -31.22 -15.29 16.89
C MET A 22 -30.66 -16.65 16.44
N ARG A 23 -30.90 -17.70 17.23
CA ARG A 23 -30.51 -19.08 16.88
C ARG A 23 -31.25 -19.58 15.64
N SER A 24 -32.57 -19.38 15.57
CA SER A 24 -33.37 -19.75 14.40
C SER A 24 -32.88 -19.07 13.12
N ILE A 25 -32.59 -17.75 13.17
CA ILE A 25 -32.05 -17.01 12.04
C ILE A 25 -30.66 -17.54 11.62
N LEU A 26 -29.84 -17.94 12.59
CA LEU A 26 -28.52 -18.54 12.34
C LEU A 26 -28.64 -19.88 11.62
N GLU A 27 -29.51 -20.76 12.10
CA GLU A 27 -29.76 -22.08 11.50
C GLU A 27 -30.24 -21.97 10.06
N GLU A 28 -31.25 -21.12 9.82
CA GLU A 28 -31.78 -20.86 8.48
C GLU A 28 -30.67 -20.34 7.55
N ALA A 29 -29.86 -19.37 8.00
CA ALA A 29 -28.80 -18.78 7.19
C ALA A 29 -27.68 -19.80 6.86
N ILE A 30 -27.30 -20.67 7.79
CA ILE A 30 -26.32 -21.74 7.54
C ILE A 30 -26.87 -22.75 6.54
N LEU A 31 -28.12 -23.17 6.70
CA LEU A 31 -28.76 -24.14 5.81
C LEU A 31 -28.87 -23.60 4.38
N GLU A 32 -29.35 -22.37 4.22
CA GLU A 32 -29.43 -21.70 2.92
C GLU A 32 -28.05 -21.59 2.26
N THR A 33 -27.03 -21.18 3.01
CA THR A 33 -25.66 -21.04 2.50
C THR A 33 -25.14 -22.38 1.96
N ARG A 34 -25.35 -23.48 2.69
CA ARG A 34 -24.94 -24.82 2.26
C ARG A 34 -25.67 -25.31 1.00
N SER A 35 -26.93 -24.91 0.84
CA SER A 35 -27.75 -25.27 -0.33
C SER A 35 -27.52 -24.37 -1.56
N THR A 36 -26.83 -23.24 -1.39
CA THR A 36 -26.65 -22.23 -2.45
C THR A 36 -25.27 -22.35 -3.08
N PRO A 37 -25.15 -22.46 -4.41
CA PRO A 37 -23.86 -22.41 -5.09
C PRO A 37 -23.12 -21.09 -4.82
N LEU A 38 -21.78 -21.13 -4.72
CA LEU A 38 -20.93 -19.98 -4.39
C LEU A 38 -21.21 -18.74 -5.25
N GLU A 39 -21.47 -18.92 -6.55
CA GLU A 39 -21.74 -17.84 -7.50
C GLU A 39 -23.03 -17.07 -7.20
N ASN A 40 -23.97 -17.72 -6.51
CA ASN A 40 -25.29 -17.19 -6.16
C ASN A 40 -25.36 -16.67 -4.73
N LEU A 41 -24.29 -16.81 -3.93
CA LEU A 41 -24.26 -16.30 -2.57
C LEU A 41 -24.41 -14.76 -2.55
N PRO A 42 -25.14 -14.21 -1.56
CA PRO A 42 -25.28 -12.77 -1.43
C PRO A 42 -23.95 -12.11 -1.09
N ARG A 43 -23.76 -10.84 -1.47
CA ARG A 43 -22.57 -10.09 -1.06
C ARG A 43 -22.71 -9.61 0.38
N LEU A 44 -21.73 -9.91 1.23
CA LEU A 44 -21.70 -9.40 2.60
C LEU A 44 -21.42 -7.88 2.61
N PRO A 45 -22.33 -7.04 3.11
CA PRO A 45 -22.14 -5.60 3.15
C PRO A 45 -21.11 -5.18 4.21
N ARG A 46 -20.54 -3.99 4.02
CA ARG A 46 -19.64 -3.39 5.00
C ARG A 46 -20.43 -2.90 6.22
N ILE A 47 -20.22 -3.52 7.37
CA ILE A 47 -20.96 -3.21 8.61
C ILE A 47 -20.19 -2.20 9.48
N PRO A 48 -20.86 -1.16 10.03
CA PRO A 48 -20.23 -0.25 10.99
C PRO A 48 -19.83 -0.95 12.29
N LEU A 49 -18.70 -0.54 12.89
CA LEU A 49 -18.20 -1.01 14.19
C LEU A 49 -18.97 -0.39 15.38
N SER A 50 -20.30 -0.43 15.35
CA SER A 50 -21.15 0.10 16.43
C SER A 50 -21.12 -0.83 17.66
N LYS A 51 -21.50 -0.30 18.84
CA LYS A 51 -21.65 -1.14 20.06
C LYS A 51 -22.71 -2.23 19.84
N ARG A 52 -23.85 -1.88 19.23
CA ARG A 52 -24.94 -2.81 18.88
C ARG A 52 -24.46 -3.96 17.98
N ASN A 53 -23.79 -3.65 16.87
CA ASN A 53 -23.36 -4.68 15.91
C ASN A 53 -22.34 -5.64 16.55
N ARG A 54 -21.45 -5.12 17.39
CA ARG A 54 -20.51 -5.96 18.15
C ARG A 54 -21.19 -6.83 19.20
N ALA A 55 -22.28 -6.35 19.81
CA ALA A 55 -23.06 -7.15 20.76
C ALA A 55 -23.73 -8.32 20.05
N VAL A 56 -24.34 -8.10 18.88
CA VAL A 56 -24.91 -9.18 18.05
C VAL A 56 -23.87 -10.24 17.70
N VAL A 57 -22.72 -9.83 17.14
CA VAL A 57 -21.63 -10.78 16.81
C VAL A 57 -21.17 -11.56 18.05
N ARG A 58 -21.06 -10.91 19.21
CA ARG A 58 -20.68 -11.57 20.47
C ARG A 58 -21.74 -12.57 20.95
N ALA A 59 -23.01 -12.25 20.83
CA ALA A 59 -24.11 -13.12 21.22
C ALA A 59 -24.21 -14.39 20.34
N LEU A 60 -23.77 -14.32 19.07
CA LEU A 60 -23.73 -15.50 18.19
C LEU A 60 -22.56 -16.44 18.48
N ASN A 61 -21.45 -15.98 19.08
CA ASN A 61 -20.26 -16.81 19.31
C ASN A 61 -20.56 -18.13 20.06
N PRO A 62 -21.28 -18.13 21.20
CA PRO A 62 -21.64 -19.36 21.89
C PRO A 62 -22.46 -20.33 21.03
N MET A 63 -23.35 -19.80 20.18
CA MET A 63 -24.21 -20.61 19.31
C MET A 63 -23.41 -21.27 18.19
N LEU A 64 -22.34 -20.61 17.70
CA LEU A 64 -21.49 -21.12 16.64
C LEU A 64 -20.63 -22.33 17.06
N VAL A 65 -20.35 -22.48 18.35
CA VAL A 65 -19.50 -23.56 18.88
C VAL A 65 -20.00 -24.92 18.40
N THR A 66 -21.31 -25.20 18.57
CA THR A 66 -21.91 -26.49 18.20
C THR A 66 -21.75 -26.81 16.70
N TYR A 67 -21.91 -25.82 15.82
CA TYR A 67 -21.76 -26.04 14.37
C TYR A 67 -20.29 -26.20 13.98
N LEU A 68 -19.39 -25.42 14.58
CA LEU A 68 -17.97 -25.43 14.26
C LEU A 68 -17.27 -26.68 14.77
N GLU A 69 -17.63 -27.20 15.94
CA GLU A 69 -17.11 -28.47 16.46
C GLU A 69 -17.53 -29.66 15.59
N ALA A 70 -18.75 -29.61 15.02
CA ALA A 70 -19.24 -30.61 14.09
C ALA A 70 -18.65 -30.49 12.67
N SER A 71 -17.87 -29.42 12.38
CA SER A 71 -17.31 -29.17 11.07
C SER A 71 -16.19 -30.16 10.72
N ARG A 72 -16.35 -30.83 9.58
CA ARG A 72 -15.43 -31.90 9.15
C ARG A 72 -14.22 -31.36 8.42
N ASP A 73 -14.41 -30.32 7.61
CA ASP A 73 -13.36 -29.76 6.76
C ASP A 73 -13.43 -28.23 6.67
N LEU A 74 -12.44 -27.65 6.02
CA LEU A 74 -12.32 -26.20 5.84
C LEU A 74 -13.49 -25.60 5.02
N CYS A 75 -14.09 -26.35 4.10
CA CYS A 75 -15.20 -25.88 3.27
C CYS A 75 -16.50 -25.77 4.08
N GLU A 76 -16.76 -26.75 4.95
CA GLU A 76 -17.90 -26.71 5.88
C GLU A 76 -17.74 -25.57 6.88
N THR A 77 -16.52 -25.38 7.41
CA THR A 77 -16.21 -24.26 8.32
C THR A 77 -16.46 -22.92 7.63
N ASP A 78 -15.99 -22.74 6.40
CA ASP A 78 -16.24 -21.53 5.64
C ASP A 78 -17.74 -21.27 5.44
N SER A 79 -18.49 -22.30 5.02
CA SER A 79 -19.94 -22.21 4.82
C SER A 79 -20.69 -21.83 6.10
N ILE A 80 -20.27 -22.36 7.26
CA ILE A 80 -20.84 -22.01 8.57
C ILE A 80 -20.55 -20.54 8.89
N LEU A 81 -19.30 -20.08 8.70
CA LEU A 81 -18.90 -18.72 9.00
C LEU A 81 -19.56 -17.69 8.08
N PHE A 82 -19.75 -18.04 6.82
CA PHE A 82 -20.50 -17.24 5.87
C PHE A 82 -21.98 -17.15 6.27
N GLY A 83 -22.62 -18.28 6.59
CA GLY A 83 -24.00 -18.31 7.10
C GLY A 83 -24.16 -17.47 8.38
N ALA A 84 -23.19 -17.54 9.29
CA ALA A 84 -23.15 -16.70 10.48
C ALA A 84 -23.08 -15.20 10.14
N ALA A 85 -22.26 -14.82 9.16
CA ALA A 85 -22.17 -13.43 8.70
C ALA A 85 -23.50 -12.95 8.08
N VAL A 86 -24.18 -13.79 7.30
CA VAL A 86 -25.53 -13.54 6.77
C VAL A 86 -26.54 -13.35 7.90
N ALA A 87 -26.54 -14.22 8.91
CA ALA A 87 -27.41 -14.13 10.07
C ALA A 87 -27.21 -12.80 10.81
N VAL A 88 -25.97 -12.38 11.06
CA VAL A 88 -25.67 -11.07 11.65
C VAL A 88 -26.26 -9.95 10.78
N CYS A 89 -26.10 -10.01 9.45
CA CYS A 89 -26.65 -9.02 8.54
C CYS A 89 -28.18 -8.93 8.63
N ARG A 90 -28.87 -10.07 8.75
CA ARG A 90 -30.33 -10.14 8.91
C ARG A 90 -30.77 -9.51 10.24
N ILE A 91 -30.13 -9.88 11.34
CA ILE A 91 -30.46 -9.40 12.70
C ILE A 91 -30.29 -7.87 12.81
N ILE A 92 -29.28 -7.30 12.15
CA ILE A 92 -29.07 -5.84 12.15
C ILE A 92 -29.90 -5.10 11.10
N GLY A 93 -30.65 -5.80 10.26
CA GLY A 93 -31.44 -5.22 9.15
C GLY A 93 -30.59 -4.67 8.00
N ALA A 94 -29.39 -5.22 7.78
CA ALA A 94 -28.53 -4.84 6.65
C ALA A 94 -29.03 -5.47 5.35
N LYS A 95 -29.08 -4.67 4.28
CA LYS A 95 -29.44 -5.16 2.95
C LYS A 95 -28.31 -6.03 2.38
N LEU A 96 -28.63 -7.27 2.04
CA LEU A 96 -27.77 -8.22 1.35
C LEU A 96 -27.99 -8.10 -0.17
N PRO A 97 -27.06 -7.51 -0.94
CA PRO A 97 -27.19 -7.42 -2.39
C PRO A 97 -26.93 -8.79 -3.03
N MET A 98 -27.74 -9.16 -4.03
CA MET A 98 -27.48 -10.36 -4.84
C MET A 98 -26.18 -10.22 -5.66
N ALA A 99 -25.53 -11.36 -5.91
CA ALA A 99 -24.39 -11.44 -6.82
C ALA A 99 -24.73 -10.83 -8.19
N GLY A 100 -23.80 -10.06 -8.78
CA GLY A 100 -23.95 -9.47 -10.12
C GLY A 100 -24.46 -8.01 -10.19
N ARG A 101 -25.16 -7.49 -9.16
CA ARG A 101 -25.52 -6.05 -9.14
C ARG A 101 -24.42 -5.23 -8.47
N ALA A 102 -23.35 -4.95 -9.21
CA ALA A 102 -22.44 -3.87 -8.85
C ALA A 102 -23.15 -2.53 -9.04
N THR A 103 -23.97 -2.10 -8.06
CA THR A 103 -24.39 -0.71 -8.01
C THR A 103 -23.16 0.11 -7.66
N THR A 104 -22.47 0.62 -8.67
CA THR A 104 -21.62 1.79 -8.49
C THR A 104 -22.52 2.87 -7.93
N GLN A 105 -22.45 3.10 -6.62
CA GLN A 105 -23.15 4.24 -6.03
C GLN A 105 -22.55 5.46 -6.71
N SER A 106 -23.28 6.03 -7.68
CA SER A 106 -22.89 7.29 -8.28
C SER A 106 -22.75 8.25 -7.11
N SER A 107 -21.68 9.05 -7.10
CA SER A 107 -21.49 10.04 -6.05
C SER A 107 -22.74 10.91 -6.00
N ALA A 108 -23.56 10.73 -4.95
CA ALA A 108 -24.85 11.39 -4.85
C ALA A 108 -24.60 12.91 -4.92
N ILE A 109 -25.24 13.58 -5.88
CA ILE A 109 -25.10 15.02 -6.03
C ILE A 109 -25.64 15.66 -4.74
N PRO A 110 -24.84 16.47 -4.02
CA PRO A 110 -25.28 17.05 -2.77
C PRO A 110 -26.56 17.89 -2.95
N ALA A 111 -27.49 17.81 -2.00
CA ALA A 111 -28.77 18.51 -2.08
C ALA A 111 -28.63 20.03 -2.27
N TRP A 112 -27.60 20.66 -1.70
CA TRP A 112 -27.33 22.08 -1.91
C TRP A 112 -26.98 22.42 -3.37
N ARG A 113 -26.27 21.52 -4.07
CA ARG A 113 -25.84 21.73 -5.45
C ARG A 113 -27.05 21.64 -6.38
N LYS A 114 -27.87 20.60 -6.21
CA LYS A 114 -29.14 20.42 -6.94
C LYS A 114 -30.05 21.64 -6.81
N ARG A 115 -30.24 22.15 -5.59
CA ARG A 115 -31.06 23.36 -5.35
C ARG A 115 -30.57 24.61 -6.10
N ILE A 116 -29.25 24.80 -6.22
CA ILE A 116 -28.70 25.96 -6.93
C ILE A 116 -28.77 25.76 -8.45
N GLU A 117 -28.49 24.55 -8.93
CA GLU A 117 -28.65 24.18 -10.35
C GLU A 117 -30.10 24.35 -10.81
N ASP A 118 -31.08 23.95 -9.99
CA ASP A 118 -32.51 24.15 -10.27
C ASP A 118 -32.88 25.64 -10.37
N ARG A 119 -32.29 26.50 -9.50
CA ARG A 119 -32.50 27.96 -9.57
C ARG A 119 -31.92 28.54 -10.87
N ILE A 120 -30.72 28.09 -11.26
CA ILE A 120 -30.08 28.49 -12.53
C ILE A 120 -30.97 28.05 -13.71
N ALA A 121 -31.47 26.81 -13.71
CA ALA A 121 -32.33 26.30 -14.77
C ALA A 121 -33.63 27.11 -14.90
N LYS A 122 -34.31 27.39 -13.78
CA LYS A 122 -35.51 28.24 -13.76
C LYS A 122 -35.24 29.65 -14.28
N ALA A 123 -34.13 30.27 -13.88
CA ALA A 123 -33.75 31.60 -14.35
C ALA A 123 -33.42 31.61 -15.86
N ARG A 124 -32.70 30.61 -16.37
CA ARG A 124 -32.44 30.46 -17.83
C ARG A 124 -33.74 30.31 -18.61
N ALA A 125 -34.68 29.50 -18.13
CA ALA A 125 -36.00 29.34 -18.74
C ALA A 125 -36.84 30.63 -18.69
N LEU A 126 -36.68 31.46 -17.67
CA LEU A 126 -37.33 32.77 -17.59
C LEU A 126 -36.69 33.77 -18.55
N ILE A 127 -35.35 33.84 -18.63
CA ILE A 127 -34.63 34.66 -19.61
C ILE A 127 -35.09 34.31 -21.02
N GLY A 128 -35.14 33.02 -21.39
CA GLY A 128 -35.61 32.61 -22.71
C GLY A 128 -37.01 33.15 -23.04
N ARG A 129 -37.94 33.10 -22.07
CA ARG A 129 -39.31 33.62 -22.23
C ARG A 129 -39.37 35.14 -22.32
N LEU A 130 -38.58 35.86 -21.52
CA LEU A 130 -38.48 37.33 -21.58
C LEU A 130 -37.88 37.78 -22.93
N THR A 131 -36.84 37.09 -23.41
CA THR A 131 -36.24 37.35 -24.72
C THR A 131 -37.23 37.09 -25.85
N SER A 132 -37.97 35.97 -25.82
CA SER A 132 -39.00 35.68 -26.84
C SER A 132 -40.10 36.75 -26.87
N PHE A 133 -40.56 37.23 -25.71
CA PHE A 133 -41.53 38.32 -25.65
C PHE A 133 -40.95 39.63 -26.22
N ARG A 134 -39.71 39.97 -25.88
CA ARG A 134 -39.01 41.14 -26.42
C ARG A 134 -38.84 41.09 -27.94
N SER A 135 -38.70 39.90 -28.52
CA SER A 135 -38.65 39.67 -29.97
C SER A 135 -40.04 39.68 -30.65
N GLY A 136 -41.11 40.06 -29.95
CA GLY A 136 -42.46 40.21 -30.52
C GLY A 136 -43.38 38.98 -30.36
N ASN A 137 -42.99 37.96 -29.59
CA ASN A 137 -43.83 36.78 -29.40
C ASN A 137 -44.88 37.00 -28.30
N ASN A 138 -46.11 37.28 -28.73
CA ASN A 138 -47.25 37.59 -27.85
C ASN A 138 -48.17 36.41 -27.54
N ARG A 139 -47.70 35.17 -27.65
CA ARG A 139 -48.50 34.00 -27.22
C ARG A 139 -48.94 34.13 -25.76
N SER A 140 -50.21 33.84 -25.47
CA SER A 140 -50.84 34.01 -24.15
C SER A 140 -50.04 33.40 -22.99
N ARG A 141 -49.43 32.23 -23.21
CA ARG A 141 -48.58 31.54 -22.22
C ARG A 141 -47.30 32.30 -21.89
N ILE A 142 -46.68 32.95 -22.87
CA ILE A 142 -45.48 33.78 -22.69
C ILE A 142 -45.89 35.05 -21.94
N VAL A 143 -46.92 35.76 -22.41
CA VAL A 143 -47.45 36.97 -21.78
C VAL A 143 -47.79 36.73 -20.31
N ARG A 144 -48.47 35.61 -19.98
CA ARG A 144 -48.77 35.22 -18.59
C ARG A 144 -47.50 35.05 -17.76
N THR A 145 -46.48 34.39 -18.32
CA THR A 145 -45.21 34.17 -17.62
C THR A 145 -44.45 35.48 -17.39
N VAL A 146 -44.46 36.40 -18.36
CA VAL A 146 -43.85 37.73 -18.22
C VAL A 146 -44.62 38.55 -17.17
N ARG A 147 -45.95 38.53 -17.18
CA ARG A 147 -46.78 39.17 -16.14
C ARG A 147 -46.43 38.66 -14.74
N MET A 148 -46.28 37.34 -14.58
CA MET A 148 -45.84 36.75 -13.30
C MET A 148 -44.40 37.12 -12.92
N ALA A 149 -43.51 37.35 -13.89
CA ALA A 149 -42.12 37.73 -13.63
C ALA A 149 -41.98 39.13 -13.01
N PHE A 150 -42.99 39.98 -13.24
CA PHE A 150 -43.16 41.32 -12.70
C PHE A 150 -44.28 41.42 -11.65
N ALA A 151 -44.87 40.29 -11.22
CA ALA A 151 -45.93 40.30 -10.21
C ALA A 151 -45.41 40.93 -8.90
N GLY A 152 -46.19 41.86 -8.35
CA GLY A 152 -45.79 42.65 -7.17
C GLY A 152 -44.86 43.84 -7.48
N THR A 153 -44.61 44.13 -8.76
CA THR A 153 -43.98 45.39 -9.19
C THR A 153 -45.02 46.30 -9.85
N ASN A 154 -44.85 47.62 -9.79
CA ASN A 154 -45.74 48.60 -10.44
C ASN A 154 -45.53 48.70 -11.97
N ILE A 155 -45.12 47.59 -12.61
CA ILE A 155 -44.74 47.55 -14.02
C ILE A 155 -45.88 46.92 -14.82
N SER A 156 -46.43 47.69 -15.76
CA SER A 156 -47.43 47.21 -16.72
C SER A 156 -46.78 46.93 -18.07
N LEU A 157 -47.24 45.87 -18.75
CA LEU A 157 -46.75 45.47 -20.07
C LEU A 157 -47.07 46.48 -21.18
N SER A 158 -47.99 47.41 -20.92
CA SER A 158 -48.40 48.47 -21.86
C SER A 158 -47.60 49.77 -21.71
N GLN A 159 -46.66 49.84 -20.76
CA GLN A 159 -45.83 51.03 -20.58
C GLN A 159 -44.82 51.19 -21.72
N PRO A 160 -44.51 52.43 -22.15
CA PRO A 160 -43.58 52.69 -23.25
C PRO A 160 -42.13 52.25 -22.92
N ASP A 161 -41.78 52.16 -21.64
CA ASP A 161 -40.45 51.77 -21.15
C ASP A 161 -40.30 50.26 -20.88
N ILE A 162 -41.28 49.43 -21.26
CA ILE A 162 -41.28 47.99 -20.97
C ILE A 162 -40.06 47.27 -21.56
N THR A 163 -39.59 47.69 -22.73
CA THR A 163 -38.41 47.10 -23.39
C THR A 163 -37.13 47.28 -22.57
N GLN A 164 -36.98 48.45 -21.94
CA GLN A 164 -35.86 48.73 -21.04
C GLN A 164 -35.98 47.88 -19.76
N LYS A 165 -37.16 47.88 -19.12
CA LYS A 165 -37.43 47.08 -17.91
C LYS A 165 -37.24 45.58 -18.12
N LEU A 166 -37.59 45.07 -19.30
CA LEU A 166 -37.33 43.69 -19.70
C LEU A 166 -35.82 43.41 -19.78
N THR A 167 -35.06 44.34 -20.34
CA THR A 167 -33.61 44.22 -20.49
C THR A 167 -32.92 44.24 -19.13
N GLU A 168 -33.29 45.18 -18.25
CA GLU A 168 -32.83 45.24 -16.86
C GLU A 168 -33.13 43.94 -16.10
N ARG A 169 -34.34 43.39 -16.26
CA ARG A 169 -34.73 42.12 -15.62
C ARG A 169 -33.95 40.93 -16.17
N ILE A 170 -33.70 40.89 -17.48
CA ILE A 170 -32.86 39.86 -18.09
C ILE A 170 -31.44 39.94 -17.52
N ASP A 171 -30.88 41.14 -17.39
CA ASP A 171 -29.53 41.32 -16.89
C ASP A 171 -29.41 41.02 -15.38
N ASP A 172 -30.40 41.39 -14.55
CA ASP A 172 -30.49 40.95 -13.14
C ASP A 172 -30.47 39.40 -13.04
N LEU A 173 -31.24 38.70 -13.90
CA LEU A 173 -31.24 37.24 -13.93
C LEU A 173 -29.90 36.66 -14.39
N LYS A 174 -29.22 37.27 -15.38
CA LYS A 174 -27.87 36.86 -15.80
C LYS A 174 -26.85 37.05 -14.67
N GLN A 175 -26.90 38.18 -13.97
CA GLN A 175 -26.04 38.45 -12.81
C GLN A 175 -26.28 37.43 -11.69
N LYS A 176 -27.54 37.08 -11.40
CA LYS A 176 -27.90 36.03 -10.45
C LYS A 176 -27.37 34.65 -10.86
N ILE A 177 -27.50 34.28 -12.14
CA ILE A 177 -26.94 33.03 -12.68
C ILE A 177 -25.42 33.00 -12.47
N ALA A 178 -24.72 34.09 -12.78
CA ALA A 178 -23.28 34.19 -12.59
C ALA A 178 -22.90 34.06 -11.10
N ALA A 179 -23.61 34.74 -10.20
CA ALA A 179 -23.40 34.65 -8.76
C ALA A 179 -23.65 33.24 -8.20
N TRP A 180 -24.71 32.56 -8.65
CA TRP A 180 -25.00 31.17 -8.30
C TRP A 180 -23.95 30.21 -8.85
N GLY A 181 -23.48 30.40 -10.08
CA GLY A 181 -22.36 29.64 -10.65
C GLY A 181 -21.07 29.79 -9.83
N LYS A 182 -20.70 31.02 -9.46
CA LYS A 182 -19.57 31.30 -8.55
C LYS A 182 -19.77 30.63 -7.18
N ARG A 183 -21.00 30.59 -6.66
CA ARG A 183 -21.32 29.91 -5.40
C ARG A 183 -21.11 28.39 -5.50
N ILE A 184 -21.55 27.75 -6.58
CA ILE A 184 -21.30 26.32 -6.83
C ILE A 184 -19.80 26.04 -6.87
N ARG A 185 -19.03 26.83 -7.62
CA ARG A 185 -17.58 26.68 -7.72
C ARG A 185 -16.91 26.77 -6.35
N ARG A 186 -17.17 27.85 -5.60
CA ARG A 186 -16.61 28.04 -4.25
C ARG A 186 -16.92 26.89 -3.29
N PHE A 187 -18.17 26.40 -3.29
CA PHE A 187 -18.57 25.32 -2.39
C PHE A 187 -17.95 23.98 -2.80
N THR A 188 -17.83 23.73 -4.10
CA THR A 188 -17.17 22.54 -4.65
C THR A 188 -15.69 22.54 -4.30
N GLU A 189 -14.99 23.67 -4.52
CA GLU A 189 -13.58 23.84 -4.17
C GLU A 189 -13.35 23.71 -2.67
N ARG A 190 -14.18 24.34 -1.82
CA ARG A 190 -14.10 24.18 -0.36
C ARG A 190 -14.26 22.73 0.06
N SER A 191 -15.24 22.02 -0.50
CA SER A 191 -15.48 20.60 -0.19
C SER A 191 -14.30 19.73 -0.64
N ARG A 192 -13.73 20.02 -1.82
CA ARG A 192 -12.54 19.34 -2.32
C ARG A 192 -11.34 19.57 -1.40
N ARG A 193 -11.04 20.82 -1.04
CA ARG A 193 -9.95 21.19 -0.13
C ARG A 193 -10.12 20.53 1.25
N PHE A 194 -11.31 20.56 1.81
CA PHE A 194 -11.62 19.88 3.07
C PHE A 194 -11.32 18.38 3.00
N ASN A 195 -11.78 17.71 1.93
CA ASN A 195 -11.51 16.28 1.74
C ASN A 195 -10.03 15.98 1.51
N GLN A 196 -9.32 16.81 0.74
CA GLN A 196 -7.89 16.68 0.50
C GLN A 196 -7.08 16.89 1.78
N ASN A 197 -7.38 17.91 2.58
CA ASN A 197 -6.70 18.17 3.86
C ASN A 197 -6.95 17.03 4.85
N ARG A 198 -8.19 16.54 4.94
CA ARG A 198 -8.50 15.37 5.78
C ARG A 198 -7.75 14.13 5.32
N LEU A 199 -7.64 13.92 3.99
CA LEU A 199 -6.89 12.80 3.43
C LEU A 199 -5.38 12.97 3.66
N PHE A 200 -4.85 14.19 3.57
CA PHE A 200 -3.46 14.48 3.90
C PHE A 200 -3.15 14.14 5.36
N GLN A 201 -4.02 14.52 6.29
CA GLN A 201 -3.81 14.22 7.72
C GLN A 201 -3.91 12.73 8.04
N SER A 202 -4.78 11.98 7.34
CA SER A 202 -5.04 10.56 7.65
C SER A 202 -4.21 9.56 6.82
N ASP A 203 -3.95 9.86 5.55
CA ASP A 203 -3.26 8.99 4.58
C ASP A 203 -2.64 9.83 3.43
N GLN A 204 -1.48 10.44 3.72
CA GLN A 204 -0.73 11.27 2.76
C GLN A 204 -0.44 10.53 1.44
N LYS A 205 -0.05 9.25 1.55
CA LYS A 205 0.30 8.41 0.40
C LYS A 205 -0.87 8.29 -0.58
N ARG A 206 -2.09 8.12 -0.06
CA ARG A 206 -3.30 8.04 -0.89
C ARG A 206 -3.63 9.37 -1.55
N LEU A 207 -3.39 10.51 -0.89
CA LEU A 207 -3.55 11.83 -1.52
C LEU A 207 -2.59 12.00 -2.70
N TYR A 208 -1.28 11.81 -2.48
CA TYR A 208 -0.29 11.96 -3.55
C TYR A 208 -0.56 11.03 -4.73
N LYS A 209 -0.88 9.76 -4.47
CA LYS A 209 -1.32 8.83 -5.52
C LYS A 209 -2.52 9.35 -6.33
N SER A 210 -3.49 9.98 -5.67
CA SER A 210 -4.67 10.53 -6.36
C SER A 210 -4.39 11.77 -7.19
N LEU A 211 -3.30 12.51 -6.89
CA LEU A 211 -2.86 13.69 -7.62
C LEU A 211 -1.95 13.29 -8.80
N GLU A 212 -1.03 12.35 -8.59
CA GLU A 212 -0.09 11.85 -9.60
C GLU A 212 -0.77 10.97 -10.65
N ARG A 213 -1.77 10.18 -10.24
CA ARG A 213 -2.54 9.30 -11.10
C ARG A 213 -3.98 9.80 -11.15
N PRO A 214 -4.31 10.80 -12.00
CA PRO A 214 -5.71 11.06 -12.31
C PRO A 214 -6.35 9.74 -12.73
N LYS A 215 -7.61 9.52 -12.34
CA LYS A 215 -8.35 8.30 -12.72
C LYS A 215 -8.11 8.04 -14.20
N VAL A 216 -7.40 6.96 -14.52
CA VAL A 216 -7.40 6.37 -15.85
C VAL A 216 -8.80 5.79 -16.00
N CYS A 217 -9.76 6.66 -16.30
CA CYS A 217 -11.01 6.24 -16.89
C CYS A 217 -10.61 5.81 -18.30
N GLY A 218 -10.44 4.50 -18.50
CA GLY A 218 -10.19 3.92 -19.81
C GLY A 218 -11.29 4.38 -20.75
N ALA A 219 -10.98 5.37 -21.58
CA ALA A 219 -11.79 5.76 -22.71
C ALA A 219 -11.43 4.92 -23.96
N GLY A 220 -10.37 4.12 -23.89
CA GLY A 220 -10.04 3.10 -24.88
C GLY A 220 -10.76 1.77 -24.58
N GLN A 221 -11.16 1.06 -25.63
CA GLN A 221 -11.51 -0.36 -25.52
C GLN A 221 -10.27 -1.11 -24.99
N GLY A 222 -10.43 -1.81 -23.86
CA GLY A 222 -9.40 -2.75 -23.39
C GLY A 222 -9.29 -3.95 -24.33
N PRO A 223 -8.25 -4.82 -24.18
CA PRO A 223 -8.13 -6.06 -24.91
C PRO A 223 -9.36 -6.92 -24.68
N ASP A 224 -9.65 -7.76 -25.67
CA ASP A 224 -10.69 -8.76 -25.52
C ASP A 224 -10.34 -9.72 -24.37
N GLN A 225 -11.37 -10.21 -23.68
CA GLN A 225 -11.19 -11.12 -22.56
C GLN A 225 -10.48 -12.41 -23.00
N ALA A 226 -10.74 -12.91 -24.22
CA ALA A 226 -10.10 -14.11 -24.73
C ALA A 226 -8.59 -13.88 -24.95
N ASP A 227 -8.20 -12.72 -25.50
CA ASP A 227 -6.80 -12.37 -25.74
C ASP A 227 -6.00 -12.32 -24.43
N ILE A 228 -6.59 -11.75 -23.38
CA ILE A 228 -5.95 -11.72 -22.07
C ILE A 228 -5.77 -13.13 -21.49
N ILE A 229 -6.83 -13.95 -21.57
CA ILE A 229 -6.77 -15.33 -21.05
C ILE A 229 -5.72 -16.13 -21.81
N ALA A 230 -5.69 -16.05 -23.14
CA ALA A 230 -4.73 -16.76 -23.97
C ALA A 230 -3.28 -16.39 -23.59
N PHE A 231 -2.99 -15.09 -23.46
CA PHE A 231 -1.65 -14.61 -23.10
C PHE A 231 -1.18 -15.13 -21.73
N TRP A 232 -1.99 -14.95 -20.67
CA TRP A 232 -1.58 -15.36 -19.32
C TRP A 232 -1.59 -16.88 -19.13
N ARG A 233 -2.51 -17.60 -19.80
CA ARG A 233 -2.53 -19.07 -19.76
C ARG A 233 -1.26 -19.64 -20.37
N GLY A 234 -0.80 -19.13 -21.52
CA GLY A 234 0.46 -19.58 -22.13
C GLY A 234 1.67 -19.36 -21.22
N LEU A 235 1.69 -18.27 -20.44
CA LEU A 235 2.78 -17.99 -19.50
C LEU A 235 2.79 -18.87 -18.24
N TRP A 236 1.61 -19.29 -17.76
CA TRP A 236 1.48 -19.88 -16.41
C TRP A 236 1.08 -21.34 -16.40
N SER A 237 0.39 -21.83 -17.45
CA SER A 237 -0.14 -23.19 -17.49
C SER A 237 0.73 -24.14 -18.30
N GLU A 238 1.62 -23.63 -19.15
CA GLU A 238 2.58 -24.45 -19.89
C GLU A 238 3.79 -24.77 -19.01
N PRO A 239 4.06 -26.06 -18.70
CA PRO A 239 5.23 -26.43 -17.92
C PRO A 239 6.49 -26.14 -18.72
N VAL A 240 7.31 -25.20 -18.23
CA VAL A 240 8.62 -24.89 -18.81
C VAL A 240 9.68 -25.71 -18.08
N ASN A 241 10.39 -26.56 -18.81
CA ASN A 241 11.56 -27.25 -18.27
C ASN A 241 12.71 -26.25 -18.13
N HIS A 242 13.04 -25.89 -16.89
CA HIS A 242 14.21 -25.08 -16.60
C HIS A 242 15.44 -25.98 -16.47
N SER A 243 16.53 -25.66 -17.16
CA SER A 243 17.82 -26.30 -16.91
C SER A 243 18.37 -25.82 -15.57
N GLU A 244 18.54 -26.76 -14.63
CA GLU A 244 19.18 -26.45 -13.35
C GLU A 244 20.63 -26.06 -13.61
N GLY A 245 21.00 -24.85 -13.17
CA GLY A 245 22.36 -24.36 -13.34
C GLY A 245 23.31 -24.97 -12.29
N PRO A 246 24.64 -24.98 -12.53
CA PRO A 246 25.63 -25.50 -11.58
C PRO A 246 25.60 -24.85 -10.19
N TRP A 247 24.97 -23.67 -10.08
CA TRP A 247 24.80 -22.95 -8.83
C TRP A 247 23.82 -23.66 -7.86
N VAL A 248 22.90 -24.51 -8.35
CA VAL A 248 21.96 -25.25 -7.50
C VAL A 248 22.71 -26.22 -6.59
N GLU A 249 23.68 -26.96 -7.14
CA GLU A 249 24.57 -27.87 -6.39
C GLU A 249 25.45 -27.12 -5.37
N VAL A 250 25.93 -25.93 -5.75
CA VAL A 250 26.71 -25.06 -4.86
C VAL A 250 25.85 -24.57 -3.68
N VAL A 251 24.60 -24.18 -3.92
CA VAL A 251 23.68 -23.75 -2.86
C VAL A 251 23.25 -24.94 -2.00
N ALA A 252 22.99 -26.10 -2.59
CA ALA A 252 22.64 -27.32 -1.86
C ALA A 252 23.78 -27.78 -0.93
N SER A 253 25.02 -27.78 -1.43
CA SER A 253 26.20 -28.13 -0.61
C SER A 253 26.49 -27.12 0.50
N GLN A 254 26.30 -25.82 0.25
CA GLN A 254 26.38 -24.79 1.29
C GLN A 254 25.25 -24.94 2.33
N GLY A 255 24.05 -25.31 1.88
CA GLY A 255 22.86 -25.53 2.69
C GLY A 255 22.87 -26.85 3.48
N ALA A 256 23.73 -27.81 3.14
CA ALA A 256 23.80 -29.12 3.79
C ALA A 256 24.14 -29.05 5.29
N SER A 257 24.79 -27.96 5.72
CA SER A 257 25.09 -27.67 7.13
C SER A 257 23.95 -27.00 7.89
N VAL A 258 22.88 -26.59 7.20
CA VAL A 258 21.73 -25.90 7.80
C VAL A 258 20.79 -26.94 8.41
N THR A 259 20.51 -26.76 9.70
CA THR A 259 19.53 -27.60 10.40
C THR A 259 18.17 -27.52 9.70
N PRO A 260 17.53 -28.66 9.39
CA PRO A 260 16.17 -28.67 8.86
C PRO A 260 15.23 -27.87 9.75
N MET A 261 14.28 -27.16 9.13
CA MET A 261 13.26 -26.42 9.87
C MET A 261 12.48 -27.38 10.77
N ASN A 262 12.27 -26.98 12.03
CA ASN A 262 11.44 -27.75 12.96
C ASN A 262 10.04 -27.96 12.36
N PRO A 263 9.36 -29.08 12.69
CA PRO A 263 7.98 -29.30 12.31
C PRO A 263 7.13 -28.09 12.71
N ILE A 264 6.35 -27.59 11.77
CA ILE A 264 5.48 -26.45 12.03
C ILE A 264 4.17 -26.97 12.59
N THR A 265 3.82 -26.49 13.78
CA THR A 265 2.49 -26.68 14.38
C THR A 265 1.71 -25.37 14.27
N ILE A 266 0.47 -25.42 13.79
CA ILE A 266 -0.44 -24.29 13.70
C ILE A 266 -1.30 -24.28 14.96
N THR A 267 -1.19 -23.21 15.75
CA THR A 267 -1.93 -23.03 16.99
C THR A 267 -3.13 -22.07 16.83
N PRO A 268 -4.14 -22.13 17.71
CA PRO A 268 -5.23 -21.14 17.72
C PRO A 268 -4.72 -19.70 17.84
N GLU A 269 -3.63 -19.49 18.60
CA GLU A 269 -2.98 -18.19 18.77
C GLU A 269 -2.39 -17.67 17.46
N ASP A 270 -1.81 -18.54 16.63
CA ASP A 270 -1.30 -18.17 15.29
C ASP A 270 -2.43 -17.66 14.40
N VAL A 271 -3.57 -18.35 14.40
CA VAL A 271 -4.76 -17.95 13.65
C VAL A 271 -5.30 -16.61 14.17
N ALA A 272 -5.42 -16.47 15.50
CA ALA A 272 -5.89 -15.24 16.13
C ALA A 272 -5.00 -14.03 15.79
N GLU A 273 -3.68 -14.20 15.84
CA GLU A 273 -2.72 -13.14 15.54
C GLU A 273 -2.73 -12.75 14.05
N ALA A 274 -2.77 -13.74 13.15
CA ALA A 274 -2.86 -13.52 11.71
C ALA A 274 -4.16 -12.76 11.35
N VAL A 275 -5.28 -13.20 11.89
CA VAL A 275 -6.59 -12.54 11.72
C VAL A 275 -6.54 -11.12 12.27
N ARG A 276 -5.99 -10.90 13.48
CA ARG A 276 -5.90 -9.59 14.14
C ARG A 276 -5.15 -8.56 13.30
N ARG A 277 -4.01 -8.94 12.71
CA ARG A 277 -3.16 -8.08 11.88
C ARG A 277 -3.82 -7.67 10.56
N ALA A 278 -4.68 -8.52 10.02
CA ALA A 278 -5.28 -8.27 8.71
C ALA A 278 -6.29 -7.10 8.73
N PRO A 279 -6.33 -6.22 7.71
CA PRO A 279 -7.34 -5.16 7.64
C PRO A 279 -8.76 -5.73 7.47
N ASN A 280 -9.71 -5.29 8.30
CA ASN A 280 -11.08 -5.83 8.37
C ASN A 280 -11.80 -6.00 7.02
N TRP A 281 -11.57 -5.09 6.09
CA TRP A 281 -12.31 -5.01 4.83
C TRP A 281 -11.38 -5.08 3.63
N LYS A 282 -10.33 -5.90 3.74
CA LYS A 282 -9.52 -6.29 2.59
C LYS A 282 -10.39 -7.08 1.61
N SER A 283 -10.05 -7.07 0.32
CA SER A 283 -10.79 -7.82 -0.69
C SER A 283 -10.83 -9.31 -0.31
N PRO A 284 -12.02 -9.93 -0.24
CA PRO A 284 -12.19 -11.32 0.15
C PRO A 284 -11.86 -12.25 -1.03
N GLY A 285 -11.87 -13.56 -0.79
CA GLY A 285 -11.71 -14.57 -1.84
C GLY A 285 -13.00 -14.84 -2.60
N LEU A 286 -13.11 -16.06 -3.13
CA LEU A 286 -14.33 -16.55 -3.80
C LEU A 286 -15.50 -16.70 -2.82
N ASP A 287 -15.18 -17.05 -1.57
CA ASP A 287 -16.06 -17.11 -0.41
C ASP A 287 -16.80 -15.78 -0.11
N GLY A 288 -16.22 -14.64 -0.46
CA GLY A 288 -16.78 -13.33 -0.13
C GLY A 288 -16.69 -12.98 1.37
N LEU A 289 -16.02 -13.82 2.17
CA LEU A 289 -15.85 -13.62 3.61
C LEU A 289 -14.68 -12.68 3.89
N HIS A 290 -14.95 -11.64 4.68
CA HIS A 290 -13.96 -10.64 5.07
C HIS A 290 -13.36 -10.89 6.46
N HIS A 291 -12.13 -10.44 6.68
CA HIS A 291 -11.41 -10.57 7.95
C HIS A 291 -12.16 -9.95 9.13
N TYR A 292 -13.05 -8.99 8.87
CA TYR A 292 -13.99 -8.45 9.86
C TYR A 292 -14.75 -9.55 10.61
N TRP A 293 -15.24 -10.56 9.88
CA TRP A 293 -16.03 -11.67 10.41
C TRP A 293 -15.16 -12.63 11.20
N LEU A 294 -14.00 -13.02 10.66
CA LEU A 294 -13.03 -13.87 11.35
C LEU A 294 -12.54 -13.26 12.68
N LYS A 295 -12.43 -11.93 12.75
CA LYS A 295 -12.13 -11.21 14.01
C LYS A 295 -13.28 -11.25 15.01
N GLY A 296 -14.51 -11.27 14.52
CA GLY A 296 -15.72 -11.28 15.33
C GLY A 296 -16.06 -12.67 15.87
N PHE A 297 -15.91 -13.68 15.03
CA PHE A 297 -16.20 -15.08 15.32
C PHE A 297 -15.01 -15.78 15.97
N ILE A 298 -14.62 -15.33 17.15
CA ILE A 298 -13.40 -15.80 17.84
C ILE A 298 -13.38 -17.31 18.08
N VAL A 299 -14.57 -17.93 18.20
CA VAL A 299 -14.70 -19.38 18.44
C VAL A 299 -14.21 -20.22 17.27
N CYS A 300 -14.07 -19.66 16.07
CA CYS A 300 -13.59 -20.42 14.91
C CYS A 300 -12.06 -20.60 14.90
N HIS A 301 -11.30 -19.83 15.68
CA HIS A 301 -9.83 -19.86 15.61
C HIS A 301 -9.26 -21.24 15.96
N ALA A 302 -9.84 -21.92 16.94
CA ALA A 302 -9.43 -23.27 17.34
C ALA A 302 -9.71 -24.32 16.25
N VAL A 303 -10.90 -24.27 15.65
CA VAL A 303 -11.31 -25.21 14.59
C VAL A 303 -10.48 -24.97 13.32
N LEU A 304 -10.26 -23.72 12.96
CA LEU A 304 -9.41 -23.36 11.82
C LEU A 304 -7.97 -23.82 12.03
N ALA A 305 -7.38 -23.63 13.22
CA ALA A 305 -6.03 -24.09 13.51
C ALA A 305 -5.89 -25.61 13.33
N ARG A 306 -6.84 -26.38 13.88
CA ARG A 306 -6.90 -27.84 13.71
C ARG A 306 -6.98 -28.23 12.23
N GLN A 307 -7.94 -27.68 11.49
CA GLN A 307 -8.18 -28.05 10.10
C GLN A 307 -7.03 -27.60 9.17
N PHE A 308 -6.37 -26.47 9.47
CA PHE A 308 -5.14 -26.08 8.75
C PHE A 308 -3.97 -27.02 9.04
N GLN A 309 -3.85 -27.50 10.28
CA GLN A 309 -2.84 -28.50 10.62
C GLN A 309 -3.10 -29.81 9.87
N GLU A 310 -4.35 -30.28 9.85
CA GLU A 310 -4.75 -31.47 9.08
C GLU A 310 -4.43 -31.31 7.58
N ALA A 311 -4.72 -30.15 6.99
CA ALA A 311 -4.39 -29.84 5.60
C ALA A 311 -2.87 -29.82 5.35
N LEU A 312 -2.09 -29.30 6.30
CA LEU A 312 -0.63 -29.29 6.24
C LEU A 312 -0.06 -30.70 6.28
N ASP A 313 -0.57 -31.54 7.18
CA ASP A 313 -0.14 -32.93 7.37
C ASP A 313 -0.48 -33.80 6.15
N GLN A 314 -1.68 -33.60 5.58
CA GLN A 314 -2.13 -34.27 4.36
C GLN A 314 -1.51 -33.72 3.08
N LYS A 315 -0.83 -32.56 3.16
CA LYS A 315 -0.26 -31.81 2.03
C LYS A 315 -1.31 -31.52 0.94
N SER A 316 -2.55 -31.29 1.35
CA SER A 316 -3.68 -31.08 0.48
C SER A 316 -4.58 -29.99 1.03
N LEU A 317 -5.02 -29.07 0.17
CA LEU A 317 -5.97 -28.02 0.49
C LEU A 317 -7.19 -28.15 -0.42
N PRO A 318 -8.40 -27.84 0.07
CA PRO A 318 -9.59 -27.85 -0.79
C PRO A 318 -9.47 -26.83 -1.93
N SER A 319 -10.16 -27.11 -3.03
CA SER A 319 -10.12 -26.29 -4.24
C SER A 319 -10.53 -24.83 -4.00
N LEU A 320 -11.45 -24.57 -3.06
CA LEU A 320 -11.79 -23.22 -2.56
C LEU A 320 -10.51 -22.41 -2.26
N PHE A 321 -9.64 -22.99 -1.42
CA PHE A 321 -8.48 -22.33 -0.84
C PHE A 321 -7.31 -22.21 -1.83
N THR A 322 -7.34 -22.97 -2.92
CA THR A 322 -6.34 -22.92 -4.00
C THR A 322 -6.81 -22.14 -5.23
N THR A 323 -8.08 -21.75 -5.28
CA THR A 323 -8.67 -20.97 -6.38
C THR A 323 -8.85 -19.52 -5.92
N GLY A 324 -8.76 -18.56 -6.84
CA GLY A 324 -8.89 -17.15 -6.48
C GLY A 324 -9.39 -16.29 -7.62
N ILE A 325 -9.89 -15.11 -7.27
CA ILE A 325 -10.37 -14.13 -8.25
C ILE A 325 -9.19 -13.30 -8.73
N THR A 326 -8.86 -13.41 -10.02
CA THR A 326 -7.78 -12.62 -10.63
C THR A 326 -8.31 -11.31 -11.18
N HIS A 327 -7.86 -10.20 -10.59
CA HIS A 327 -8.09 -8.86 -11.11
C HIS A 327 -6.87 -8.39 -11.89
N LEU A 328 -7.11 -7.87 -13.08
CA LEU A 328 -6.07 -7.36 -13.96
C LEU A 328 -5.91 -5.86 -13.74
N VAL A 329 -4.72 -5.43 -13.34
CA VAL A 329 -4.39 -4.03 -13.10
C VAL A 329 -3.41 -3.54 -14.17
N PRO A 330 -3.75 -2.52 -14.97
CA PRO A 330 -2.85 -1.99 -15.99
C PRO A 330 -1.58 -1.40 -15.36
N LYS A 331 -0.44 -1.62 -16.01
CA LYS A 331 0.89 -1.13 -15.60
C LYS A 331 1.06 0.35 -15.92
N ASP A 332 0.54 0.77 -17.08
CA ASP A 332 0.67 2.10 -17.66
C ASP A 332 -0.67 2.52 -18.30
N GLN A 333 -0.63 3.58 -19.12
CA GLN A 333 -1.82 4.10 -19.81
C GLN A 333 -2.18 3.29 -21.06
N ASP A 334 -1.30 2.40 -21.49
CA ASP A 334 -1.55 1.51 -22.62
C ASP A 334 -2.44 0.36 -22.15
N THR A 335 -3.70 0.44 -22.55
CA THR A 335 -4.73 -0.46 -22.05
C THR A 335 -5.11 -1.52 -23.06
N THR A 336 -4.51 -1.59 -24.25
CA THR A 336 -4.85 -2.55 -25.32
C THR A 336 -3.99 -3.81 -25.31
N ASP A 337 -2.75 -3.75 -24.82
CA ASP A 337 -1.84 -4.91 -24.77
C ASP A 337 -2.06 -5.77 -23.49
N PRO A 338 -2.43 -7.06 -23.61
CA PRO A 338 -2.55 -8.00 -22.49
C PRO A 338 -1.31 -8.09 -21.58
N SER A 339 -0.10 -7.91 -22.14
CA SER A 339 1.17 -7.97 -21.41
C SER A 339 1.36 -6.81 -20.42
N LYS A 340 0.63 -5.72 -20.65
CA LYS A 340 0.64 -4.52 -19.80
C LYS A 340 -0.24 -4.63 -18.59
N TYR A 341 -0.93 -5.74 -18.40
CA TYR A 341 -1.67 -5.99 -17.18
C TYR A 341 -0.80 -6.70 -16.13
N ARG A 342 -1.10 -6.47 -14.86
CA ARG A 342 -0.61 -7.27 -13.74
C ARG A 342 -1.78 -8.08 -13.22
N PRO A 343 -1.75 -9.41 -13.31
CA PRO A 343 -2.73 -10.24 -12.64
C PRO A 343 -2.47 -10.18 -11.13
N ILE A 344 -3.50 -9.82 -10.38
CA ILE A 344 -3.52 -9.83 -8.92
C ILE A 344 -4.62 -10.80 -8.51
N THR A 345 -4.21 -11.97 -8.05
CA THR A 345 -5.13 -13.02 -7.61
C THR A 345 -5.46 -12.85 -6.13
N TYR A 346 -6.73 -12.66 -5.82
CA TYR A 346 -7.25 -12.75 -4.46
C TYR A 346 -7.61 -14.19 -4.18
N LEU A 347 -6.70 -14.91 -3.53
CA LEU A 347 -7.01 -16.16 -2.85
C LEU A 347 -7.85 -15.89 -1.61
N GLU A 348 -8.54 -16.93 -1.13
CA GLU A 348 -9.23 -16.92 0.16
C GLU A 348 -8.36 -16.41 1.30
N GLU A 349 -9.02 -15.78 2.27
CA GLU A 349 -8.32 -15.11 3.37
C GLU A 349 -7.56 -16.12 4.24
N TYR A 350 -8.11 -17.32 4.39
CA TYR A 350 -7.57 -18.46 5.10
C TYR A 350 -6.18 -18.92 4.63
N ALA A 351 -5.93 -18.99 3.31
CA ALA A 351 -4.64 -19.39 2.75
C ALA A 351 -3.50 -18.41 3.11
N LYS A 352 -3.85 -17.16 3.43
CA LYS A 352 -2.92 -16.13 3.90
C LYS A 352 -2.74 -16.18 5.43
N ILE A 353 -3.76 -16.66 6.15
CA ILE A 353 -3.81 -16.82 7.61
C ILE A 353 -3.01 -18.03 8.09
N ALA A 354 -2.84 -19.09 7.27
CA ALA A 354 -2.05 -20.29 7.58
C ALA A 354 -0.53 -20.07 7.82
N GLY A 355 -0.13 -18.81 8.04
CA GLY A 355 1.24 -18.41 8.35
C GLY A 355 2.18 -18.47 7.16
N THR A 356 1.70 -18.81 5.96
CA THR A 356 2.54 -19.02 4.77
C THR A 356 3.37 -17.79 4.46
N GLN A 357 2.78 -16.58 4.46
CA GLN A 357 3.54 -15.35 4.20
C GLN A 357 4.54 -15.01 5.31
N GLU A 358 4.20 -15.26 6.58
CA GLU A 358 5.10 -14.97 7.70
C GLU A 358 6.27 -15.97 7.76
N LYS A 359 6.00 -17.25 7.45
CA LYS A 359 7.00 -18.30 7.25
C LYS A 359 7.87 -18.01 6.03
N TYR A 360 7.30 -17.56 4.91
CA TYR A 360 8.07 -17.09 3.75
C TYR A 360 8.93 -15.87 4.10
N ASN A 361 8.40 -14.90 4.84
CA ASN A 361 9.15 -13.72 5.28
C ASN A 361 10.27 -14.12 6.26
N TRP A 362 10.03 -15.09 7.15
CA TRP A 362 11.03 -15.64 8.05
C TRP A 362 12.12 -16.41 7.30
N ILE A 363 11.74 -17.26 6.34
CA ILE A 363 12.67 -17.96 5.43
C ILE A 363 13.48 -16.93 4.63
N GLU A 364 12.83 -15.94 4.01
CA GLU A 364 13.48 -14.88 3.24
C GLU A 364 14.46 -14.07 4.10
N THR A 365 14.05 -13.71 5.33
CA THR A 365 14.90 -12.98 6.29
C THR A 365 16.08 -13.86 6.74
N THR A 366 15.83 -15.13 7.04
CA THR A 366 16.86 -16.09 7.43
C THR A 366 17.86 -16.31 6.30
N ILE A 367 17.39 -16.53 5.06
CA ILE A 367 18.23 -16.63 3.87
C ILE A 367 19.04 -15.34 3.67
N LYS A 368 18.43 -14.16 3.81
CA LYS A 368 19.16 -12.87 3.71
C LYS A 368 20.24 -12.74 4.79
N VAL A 369 19.96 -13.15 6.02
CA VAL A 369 20.93 -13.15 7.14
C VAL A 369 22.07 -14.13 6.87
N GLN A 370 21.77 -15.34 6.42
CA GLN A 370 22.79 -16.35 6.08
C GLN A 370 23.61 -15.92 4.86
N LEU A 371 23.00 -15.35 3.83
CA LEU A 371 23.72 -14.76 2.69
C LEU A 371 24.61 -13.58 3.11
N GLN A 372 24.20 -12.78 4.10
CA GLN A 372 25.05 -11.74 4.68
C GLN A 372 26.22 -12.33 5.47
N HIS A 373 26.05 -13.46 6.16
CA HIS A 373 27.14 -14.17 6.82
C HIS A 373 28.11 -14.80 5.82
N ILE A 374 27.61 -15.41 4.75
CA ILE A 374 28.41 -15.97 3.65
C ILE A 374 29.18 -14.85 2.93
N ASN A 375 28.55 -13.72 2.64
CA ASN A 375 29.20 -12.55 2.03
C ASN A 375 30.17 -11.82 2.98
N LYS A 376 30.08 -12.06 4.30
CA LYS A 376 31.06 -11.60 5.30
C LYS A 376 32.29 -12.49 5.40
N ILE A 377 32.34 -13.64 4.71
CA ILE A 377 33.57 -14.39 4.45
C ILE A 377 34.40 -13.62 3.42
N LYS A 378 34.86 -12.43 3.79
CA LYS A 378 36.14 -11.93 3.27
C LYS A 378 37.23 -12.71 4.01
N PRO A 379 38.35 -13.07 3.35
CA PRO A 379 39.44 -13.76 4.03
C PRO A 379 39.81 -12.95 5.28
N ASP A 380 39.74 -13.60 6.43
CA ASP A 380 40.04 -12.99 7.73
C ASP A 380 41.38 -12.25 7.64
N PRO A 381 41.47 -10.95 8.01
CA PRO A 381 42.74 -10.25 8.05
C PRO A 381 43.81 -10.96 8.92
N ARG A 382 43.42 -11.89 9.81
CA ARG A 382 44.35 -12.73 10.57
C ARG A 382 45.11 -13.76 9.72
N ASN A 383 44.58 -14.15 8.56
CA ASN A 383 45.31 -15.02 7.60
C ASN A 383 46.39 -14.26 6.80
N VAL A 384 46.60 -12.97 7.07
CA VAL A 384 47.56 -12.10 6.36
C VAL A 384 48.78 -11.75 7.21
N LEU A 385 48.72 -11.94 8.53
CA LEU A 385 49.77 -11.55 9.47
C LEU A 385 50.64 -12.76 9.84
N SER A 386 51.95 -12.55 9.97
CA SER A 386 52.84 -13.61 10.45
C SER A 386 52.58 -13.95 11.91
N THR A 387 52.96 -15.17 12.31
CA THR A 387 52.89 -15.65 13.70
C THR A 387 53.64 -14.74 14.68
N SER A 388 54.73 -14.11 14.23
CA SER A 388 55.48 -13.11 14.98
C SER A 388 54.65 -11.84 15.25
N THR A 389 53.98 -11.31 14.22
CA THR A 389 53.11 -10.12 14.35
C THR A 389 51.92 -10.38 15.28
N ILE A 390 51.34 -11.59 15.22
CA ILE A 390 50.22 -12.00 16.09
C ILE A 390 50.68 -12.03 17.55
N LYS A 391 51.86 -12.62 17.84
CA LYS A 391 52.43 -12.64 19.20
C LYS A 391 52.69 -11.24 19.75
N LEU A 392 53.20 -10.31 18.93
CA LEU A 392 53.42 -8.92 19.36
C LEU A 392 52.10 -8.19 19.68
N LEU A 393 51.03 -8.45 18.92
CA LEU A 393 49.69 -7.91 19.17
C LEU A 393 49.11 -8.46 20.49
N GLU A 394 49.29 -9.74 20.76
CA GLU A 394 48.89 -10.38 22.03
C GLU A 394 49.67 -9.82 23.23
N GLN A 395 50.99 -9.68 23.10
CA GLN A 395 51.85 -9.07 24.13
C GLN A 395 51.44 -7.63 24.43
N ARG A 396 51.10 -6.84 23.40
CA ARG A 396 50.57 -5.48 23.60
C ARG A 396 49.24 -5.48 24.36
N ASN A 397 48.33 -6.40 24.03
CA ASN A 397 47.04 -6.52 24.72
C ASN A 397 47.20 -6.91 26.19
N GLN A 398 48.13 -7.82 26.50
CA GLN A 398 48.45 -8.18 27.88
C GLN A 398 48.98 -6.97 28.67
N LEU A 399 49.88 -6.18 28.07
CA LEU A 399 50.44 -4.98 28.70
C LEU A 399 49.43 -3.85 28.92
N ILE A 400 48.43 -3.72 28.05
CA ILE A 400 47.32 -2.76 28.21
C ILE A 400 46.47 -3.11 29.44
N ASN A 401 46.35 -4.39 29.78
CA ASN A 401 45.51 -4.88 30.89
C ASN A 401 46.21 -4.89 32.26
N THR A 402 47.54 -4.69 32.31
CA THR A 402 48.32 -4.62 33.56
C THR A 402 48.24 -3.24 34.27
N LYS A 403 48.25 -3.25 35.62
CA LYS A 403 47.99 -2.09 36.49
C LYS A 403 49.19 -1.17 36.80
N ASP A 404 50.42 -1.54 36.47
CA ASP A 404 51.61 -0.71 36.73
C ASP A 404 51.75 0.44 35.71
N ILE A 405 52.09 1.64 36.16
CA ILE A 405 51.82 2.90 35.45
C ILE A 405 53.07 3.53 34.82
N ASN A 406 54.23 3.46 35.47
CA ASN A 406 55.38 4.31 35.10
C ASN A 406 56.19 3.79 33.89
N ASP A 407 56.25 2.47 33.66
CA ASP A 407 57.02 1.89 32.55
C ASP A 407 56.13 1.43 31.36
N ARG A 408 54.82 1.35 31.59
CA ARG A 408 53.83 0.83 30.63
C ARG A 408 53.73 1.64 29.35
N ARG A 409 53.79 2.98 29.42
CA ARG A 409 53.68 3.84 28.22
C ARG A 409 54.88 3.69 27.30
N LYS A 410 56.09 3.55 27.84
CA LYS A 410 57.33 3.34 27.07
C LYS A 410 57.34 1.97 26.40
N HIS A 411 56.94 0.93 27.14
CA HIS A 411 56.83 -0.43 26.62
C HIS A 411 55.74 -0.58 25.55
N ILE A 412 54.56 0.02 25.75
CA ILE A 412 53.51 0.05 24.73
C ILE A 412 53.97 0.81 23.48
N ALA A 413 54.68 1.93 23.63
CA ALA A 413 55.22 2.67 22.48
C ALA A 413 56.25 1.84 21.70
N LYS A 414 57.14 1.13 22.40
CA LYS A 414 58.14 0.24 21.79
C LYS A 414 57.49 -0.92 21.05
N ILE A 415 56.57 -1.65 21.69
CA ILE A 415 55.87 -2.77 21.06
C ILE A 415 54.98 -2.31 19.92
N SER A 416 54.35 -1.13 20.02
CA SER A 416 53.59 -0.56 18.90
C SER A 416 54.48 -0.22 17.70
N LYS A 417 55.73 0.22 17.95
CA LYS A 417 56.73 0.42 16.88
C LYS A 417 57.10 -0.92 16.24
N ASP A 418 57.36 -1.95 17.05
CA ASP A 418 57.73 -3.29 16.57
C ASP A 418 56.58 -3.97 15.79
N ILE A 419 55.33 -3.80 16.23
CA ILE A 419 54.13 -4.26 15.50
C ILE A 419 54.06 -3.58 14.13
N ASN A 420 54.21 -2.26 14.08
CA ASN A 420 54.13 -1.51 12.83
C ASN A 420 55.26 -1.91 11.87
N GLU A 421 56.45 -2.18 12.39
CA GLU A 421 57.58 -2.68 11.59
C GLU A 421 57.32 -4.09 11.06
N SER A 422 56.77 -4.99 11.90
CA SER A 422 56.43 -6.35 11.51
C SER A 422 55.31 -6.39 10.46
N ILE A 423 54.27 -5.56 10.59
CA ILE A 423 53.20 -5.42 9.60
C ILE A 423 53.75 -4.91 8.26
N ARG A 424 54.70 -3.97 8.28
CA ARG A 424 55.37 -3.48 7.06
C ARG A 424 56.18 -4.60 6.39
N LYS A 425 56.89 -5.42 7.17
CA LYS A 425 57.64 -6.59 6.67
C LYS A 425 56.70 -7.64 6.07
N ASP A 426 55.60 -7.96 6.74
CA ASP A 426 54.58 -8.89 6.26
C ASP A 426 53.93 -8.39 4.96
N SER A 427 53.61 -7.10 4.88
CA SER A 427 53.07 -6.48 3.66
C SER A 427 54.06 -6.51 2.50
N LYS A 428 55.35 -6.28 2.76
CA LYS A 428 56.41 -6.33 1.75
C LYS A 428 56.63 -7.76 1.25
N ARG A 429 56.68 -8.74 2.16
CA ARG A 429 56.80 -10.17 1.82
C ARG A 429 55.64 -10.61 0.91
N ARG A 430 54.41 -10.33 1.31
CA ARG A 430 53.22 -10.65 0.50
C ARG A 430 53.24 -10.00 -0.88
N ARG A 431 53.65 -8.72 -0.96
CA ARG A 431 53.78 -8.03 -2.23
C ARG A 431 54.78 -8.74 -3.16
N MET A 432 55.89 -9.21 -2.62
CA MET A 432 56.89 -9.98 -3.36
C MET A 432 56.35 -11.35 -3.79
N GLU A 433 55.69 -12.09 -2.91
CA GLU A 433 55.08 -13.39 -3.23
C GLU A 433 54.04 -13.29 -4.35
N ILE A 434 53.19 -12.25 -4.33
CA ILE A 434 52.20 -12.01 -5.39
C ILE A 434 52.89 -11.67 -6.71
N ILE A 435 53.94 -10.85 -6.67
CA ILE A 435 54.74 -10.51 -7.85
C ILE A 435 55.39 -11.77 -8.43
N GLU A 436 56.08 -12.54 -7.59
CA GLU A 436 56.77 -13.78 -7.98
C GLU A 436 55.80 -14.80 -8.57
N LYS A 437 54.67 -15.04 -7.91
CA LYS A 437 53.61 -15.93 -8.41
C LYS A 437 53.17 -15.60 -9.84
N HIS A 438 52.94 -14.31 -10.13
CA HIS A 438 52.50 -13.90 -11.47
C HIS A 438 53.65 -13.84 -12.48
N VAL A 439 54.87 -13.56 -12.04
CA VAL A 439 56.07 -13.65 -12.88
C VAL A 439 56.33 -15.09 -13.32
N ILE A 440 56.29 -16.06 -12.41
CA ILE A 440 56.45 -17.49 -12.72
C ILE A 440 55.32 -17.96 -13.65
N LYS A 441 54.07 -17.57 -13.35
CA LYS A 441 52.90 -18.08 -14.09
C LYS A 441 52.70 -17.45 -15.47
N THR A 442 53.07 -16.17 -15.64
CA THR A 442 52.70 -15.40 -16.84
C THR A 442 53.86 -14.62 -17.47
N GLY A 443 55.05 -14.67 -16.90
CA GLY A 443 56.24 -13.96 -17.38
C GLY A 443 56.19 -12.43 -17.20
N GLY A 444 55.18 -11.89 -16.51
CA GLY A 444 54.97 -10.44 -16.44
C GLY A 444 54.30 -9.92 -15.16
N VAL A 445 54.64 -8.69 -14.78
CA VAL A 445 54.22 -8.04 -13.53
C VAL A 445 52.90 -7.28 -13.60
N LYS A 446 52.30 -7.15 -14.79
CA LYS A 446 51.09 -6.33 -15.01
C LYS A 446 49.87 -6.85 -14.24
N LYS A 447 49.70 -8.18 -14.15
CA LYS A 447 48.60 -8.81 -13.40
C LYS A 447 48.82 -8.73 -11.88
N ALA A 448 50.05 -8.91 -11.42
CA ALA A 448 50.41 -8.69 -10.01
C ALA A 448 50.09 -7.26 -9.57
N ASN A 449 50.49 -6.26 -10.34
CA ASN A 449 50.22 -4.86 -9.99
C ASN A 449 48.73 -4.54 -9.94
N LYS A 450 47.91 -5.16 -10.81
CA LYS A 450 46.45 -5.02 -10.81
C LYS A 450 45.81 -5.63 -9.56
N GLU A 451 46.28 -6.80 -9.13
CA GLU A 451 45.80 -7.45 -7.89
C GLU A 451 46.22 -6.66 -6.64
N LEU A 452 47.38 -6.00 -6.67
CA LEU A 452 47.87 -5.15 -5.59
C LEU A 452 47.16 -3.77 -5.50
N THR A 453 46.52 -3.30 -6.58
CA THR A 453 45.79 -2.01 -6.59
C THR A 453 44.34 -2.18 -6.12
N ASN A 454 44.18 -2.32 -4.81
CA ASN A 454 42.94 -2.72 -4.15
C ASN A 454 41.87 -1.59 -4.00
N SER A 455 41.71 -0.67 -4.95
CA SER A 455 40.92 0.56 -4.69
C SER A 455 39.85 0.97 -5.70
N LYS A 456 39.66 0.35 -6.86
CA LYS A 456 38.55 0.73 -7.77
C LYS A 456 38.00 -0.46 -8.54
N ASP A 457 36.88 -1.01 -8.09
CA ASP A 457 36.05 -1.89 -8.93
C ASP A 457 35.56 -1.07 -10.13
N TRP A 458 35.98 -1.47 -11.33
CA TRP A 458 35.73 -0.73 -12.55
C TRP A 458 34.36 -1.09 -13.14
N ILE A 459 33.58 -0.09 -13.55
CA ILE A 459 32.30 -0.30 -14.24
C ILE A 459 32.57 -0.88 -15.64
N ALA A 460 32.29 -2.17 -15.81
CA ALA A 460 32.60 -2.92 -17.03
C ALA A 460 31.63 -2.63 -18.20
N LYS A 461 30.40 -2.21 -17.92
CA LYS A 461 29.40 -1.82 -18.93
C LYS A 461 28.30 -0.95 -18.32
N ILE A 462 27.72 -0.03 -19.10
CA ILE A 462 26.60 0.82 -18.68
C ILE A 462 25.50 0.82 -19.75
N LYS A 463 24.23 0.90 -19.33
CA LYS A 463 23.07 0.96 -20.24
C LYS A 463 22.79 2.42 -20.61
N ASN A 464 22.60 2.72 -21.89
CA ASN A 464 22.14 4.04 -22.33
C ASN A 464 20.63 4.22 -22.11
N LEU A 465 20.10 5.42 -22.35
CA LEU A 465 18.66 5.74 -22.21
C LEU A 465 17.77 4.93 -23.18
N SER A 466 18.33 4.52 -24.32
CA SER A 466 17.69 3.69 -25.34
C SER A 466 17.64 2.20 -24.98
N GLY A 467 18.37 1.81 -23.95
CA GLY A 467 18.39 0.46 -23.41
C GLY A 467 19.52 -0.46 -23.89
N GLU A 468 20.49 0.05 -24.65
CA GLU A 468 21.64 -0.71 -25.15
C GLU A 468 22.84 -0.64 -24.19
N TYR A 469 23.62 -1.71 -24.13
CA TYR A 469 24.83 -1.78 -23.30
C TYR A 469 26.04 -1.22 -24.02
N SER A 470 26.78 -0.33 -23.36
CA SER A 470 28.08 0.15 -23.84
C SER A 470 29.21 -0.38 -22.97
N HIS A 471 30.23 -0.92 -23.64
CA HIS A 471 31.39 -1.58 -23.04
C HIS A 471 32.67 -0.75 -23.19
N HIS A 472 32.68 0.22 -24.11
CA HIS A 472 33.84 1.07 -24.35
C HIS A 472 33.87 2.25 -23.38
N ARG A 473 35.03 2.46 -22.75
CA ARG A 473 35.25 3.48 -21.70
C ARG A 473 34.79 4.88 -22.09
N LYS A 474 35.09 5.31 -23.32
CA LYS A 474 34.72 6.64 -23.82
C LYS A 474 33.20 6.80 -23.83
N ASN A 475 32.49 5.79 -24.29
CA ASN A 475 31.04 5.77 -24.36
C ASN A 475 30.40 5.67 -22.96
N ILE A 476 30.98 4.87 -22.05
CA ILE A 476 30.52 4.77 -20.65
C ILE A 476 30.61 6.14 -19.96
N LEU A 477 31.73 6.85 -20.13
CA LEU A 477 31.90 8.21 -19.60
C LEU A 477 30.89 9.19 -20.21
N GLN A 478 30.64 9.09 -21.52
CA GLN A 478 29.71 9.97 -22.21
C GLN A 478 28.26 9.76 -21.76
N ILE A 479 27.85 8.50 -21.57
CA ILE A 479 26.54 8.12 -21.04
C ILE A 479 26.37 8.59 -19.59
N ALA A 480 27.39 8.40 -18.74
CA ALA A 480 27.33 8.87 -17.36
C ALA A 480 27.27 10.41 -17.30
N THR A 481 28.04 11.10 -18.14
CA THR A 481 28.08 12.56 -18.18
C THR A 481 26.76 13.15 -18.66
N SER A 482 26.14 12.57 -19.70
CA SER A 482 24.84 13.02 -20.18
C SER A 482 23.72 12.77 -19.16
N TYR A 483 23.78 11.64 -18.46
CA TYR A 483 22.84 11.32 -17.38
C TYR A 483 22.91 12.34 -16.24
N TYR A 484 24.10 12.63 -15.71
CA TYR A 484 24.23 13.62 -14.63
C TYR A 484 23.97 15.05 -15.12
N ARG A 485 24.38 15.41 -16.34
CA ARG A 485 24.04 16.71 -16.93
C ARG A 485 22.52 16.92 -16.96
N LYS A 486 21.75 15.92 -17.40
CA LYS A 486 20.28 15.98 -17.43
C LYS A 486 19.66 16.14 -16.04
N ILE A 487 20.22 15.47 -15.02
CA ILE A 487 19.77 15.59 -13.62
C ILE A 487 19.99 17.00 -13.09
N TYR A 488 21.11 17.64 -13.44
CA TYR A 488 21.48 18.94 -12.90
C TYR A 488 21.03 20.13 -13.77
N GLU A 489 20.75 19.95 -15.07
CA GLU A 489 20.14 20.97 -15.94
C GLU A 489 18.70 21.30 -15.53
N HIS A 490 17.94 20.35 -14.97
CA HIS A 490 16.54 20.59 -14.55
C HIS A 490 16.40 21.37 -13.22
N ASN A 491 17.50 21.68 -12.53
CA ASN A 491 17.48 22.44 -11.28
C ASN A 491 17.84 23.93 -11.44
N ILE A 492 18.08 24.42 -12.67
CA ILE A 492 18.47 25.82 -12.93
C ILE A 492 17.36 26.62 -13.66
N ALA A 493 16.30 25.96 -14.15
CA ALA A 493 15.24 26.59 -14.96
C ALA A 493 13.89 26.82 -14.23
N GLN A 494 13.93 27.05 -12.92
CA GLN A 494 12.82 27.59 -12.12
C GLN A 494 13.41 28.61 -11.16
N ASP A 495 13.74 29.80 -11.67
CA ASP A 495 13.84 31.08 -10.94
C ASP A 495 14.28 32.16 -11.97
N GLU A 496 13.42 32.43 -12.96
CA GLU A 496 13.36 33.75 -13.59
C GLU A 496 11.97 34.29 -13.25
N ASP A 497 11.81 34.73 -12.00
CA ASP A 497 10.78 35.70 -11.66
C ASP A 497 11.32 37.07 -12.11
N ASP A 498 10.59 37.69 -13.03
CA ASP A 498 10.78 39.08 -13.46
C ASP A 498 10.82 40.00 -12.22
N LEU A 499 12.00 40.56 -11.95
CA LEU A 499 12.19 41.66 -11.02
C LEU A 499 11.61 42.94 -11.65
N GLU A 500 10.35 43.25 -11.34
CA GLU A 500 9.89 44.63 -11.26
C GLU A 500 9.91 45.09 -9.79
N GLU A 501 10.65 46.17 -9.56
CA GLU A 501 10.77 46.89 -8.30
C GLU A 501 9.40 47.29 -7.75
N THR A 502 9.13 47.00 -6.47
CA THR A 502 8.73 48.01 -5.47
C THR A 502 8.62 47.39 -4.07
N SER A 503 9.56 47.85 -3.24
CA SER A 503 9.59 47.92 -1.77
C SER A 503 8.28 47.67 -1.01
N ASN A 504 8.32 46.79 0.00
CA ASN A 504 8.40 47.17 1.43
C ASN A 504 8.38 45.91 2.33
N VAL A 505 9.55 45.46 2.82
CA VAL A 505 9.64 44.43 3.88
C VAL A 505 10.17 45.11 5.15
N PRO A 506 9.54 44.96 6.33
CA PRO A 506 9.98 45.59 7.57
C PRO A 506 11.36 45.08 8.01
N ASN A 507 12.23 46.01 8.45
CA ASN A 507 13.54 45.74 9.01
C ASN A 507 13.45 44.84 10.26
N ILE A 508 13.90 43.59 10.15
CA ILE A 508 14.30 42.80 11.31
C ILE A 508 15.66 43.32 11.77
N LEU A 509 15.73 43.77 13.01
CA LEU A 509 16.94 44.35 13.62
C LEU A 509 18.10 43.34 13.61
N MET A 510 19.25 43.81 13.11
CA MET A 510 20.53 43.10 12.99
C MET A 510 21.14 42.62 14.34
N SER A 511 20.42 42.77 15.45
CA SER A 511 20.78 42.29 16.78
C SER A 511 20.41 40.81 17.00
N GLU A 512 19.46 40.24 16.25
CA GLU A 512 19.06 38.83 16.44
C GLU A 512 19.97 37.83 15.71
N THR A 513 20.64 38.23 14.62
CA THR A 513 21.54 37.33 13.88
C THR A 513 22.94 37.20 14.49
N LYS A 514 23.34 38.09 15.42
CA LYS A 514 24.66 38.02 16.07
C LYS A 514 24.75 37.03 17.25
N ALA A 515 23.64 36.46 17.71
CA ALA A 515 23.64 35.56 18.86
C ALA A 515 23.88 34.07 18.53
N GLN A 516 23.85 33.65 17.26
CA GLN A 516 24.01 32.23 16.89
C GLN A 516 25.27 31.90 16.06
N GLY A 517 26.14 32.88 15.81
CA GLY A 517 27.30 32.74 14.92
C GLY A 517 28.66 32.43 15.56
N TYR A 518 28.76 32.26 16.88
CA TYR A 518 30.04 31.98 17.54
C TYR A 518 30.00 30.70 18.37
N THR A 519 30.44 29.57 17.80
CA THR A 519 31.60 28.83 18.34
C THR A 519 32.06 27.67 17.44
N ARG A 520 33.24 27.88 16.85
CA ARG A 520 34.29 26.90 16.51
C ARG A 520 34.03 25.84 15.42
N PHE A 521 34.37 26.21 14.19
CA PHE A 521 35.45 25.51 13.48
C PHE A 521 36.74 26.32 13.64
N GLY A 522 37.78 25.70 14.19
CA GLY A 522 39.11 26.28 14.39
C GLY A 522 40.16 25.32 13.89
N ILE A 523 40.53 25.51 12.62
CA ILE A 523 41.66 24.93 11.89
C ILE A 523 42.97 25.36 12.56
N LYS A 524 44.03 24.57 12.35
CA LYS A 524 45.39 24.95 11.92
C LYS A 524 46.43 24.18 12.75
N THR A 525 47.44 23.56 12.16
CA THR A 525 48.18 23.82 10.91
C THR A 525 48.67 22.52 10.31
#